data_AF-A0A447V5Y2-F1
#
_entry.id   AF-A0A447V5Y2-F1
#
_cell.length_a   1.000
_cell.length_b   1.000
_cell.length_c   1.000
_cell.angle_alpha   90.00
_cell.angle_beta   90.00
_cell.angle_gamma   90.00
#
_symmetry.space_group_name_H-M   'P 1'
#
loop_
_entity.id
_entity.type
_entity.pdbx_description
1 polymer ?
#
loop_
_entity_poly.entity_id
_entity_poly.type
_entity_poly.pdbx_seq_one_letter_code
_entity_poly.pdbx_strand_id
1 'polypeptide(L)'
;MAKLRVGIVFGGKSAEHEVSLQSAKNIVDAIDKSKFDVVLLGIDKQGQWHINDASSYLLNANNPALIALNRSEKSVALVPGQTEHQLIEPRSAEQLSQIDVIFPIVHGTLGEDGSLQGLLRVANLPFVGSGVLGSAVSMDKDVAKRLLRDAGLNVAPFITLTRANRTKISFAEVEKQLGLPLFVKPANQGSSVGVSKANNEEQYHAAVALAFEFDHKVVVETGIKGREIECAVLGNDYPQASTCGEIVVNSEFYSYDTKYIDEQAAKVVVPAAIDADVNDKIRKIAVRAYQALECSGMARVDVFLTENNDVIINEINTLPGFTNISMYPKLWQASGIGYQELITRLIELALEHHQQDCALKSSITS
;
A
#
# COMPACT_ATOMS: atom_id res chain seq x y z
N MET A 1 -11.52 20.79 -23.15
CA MET A 1 -10.07 20.53 -22.93
C MET A 1 -9.76 19.15 -23.48
N ALA A 2 -8.53 18.90 -23.92
CA ALA A 2 -8.11 17.54 -24.25
C ALA A 2 -8.14 16.68 -22.97
N LYS A 3 -8.50 15.40 -23.10
CA LYS A 3 -8.49 14.47 -21.97
C LYS A 3 -7.06 14.10 -21.62
N LEU A 4 -6.81 13.88 -20.33
CA LEU A 4 -5.53 13.36 -19.85
C LEU A 4 -5.48 11.84 -20.03
N ARG A 5 -4.35 11.30 -20.46
CA ARG A 5 -4.11 9.86 -20.55
C ARG A 5 -3.53 9.33 -19.25
N VAL A 6 -4.30 8.49 -18.58
CA VAL A 6 -3.94 7.85 -17.31
C VAL A 6 -3.45 6.44 -17.59
N GLY A 7 -2.17 6.18 -17.31
CA GLY A 7 -1.58 4.86 -17.37
C GLY A 7 -1.83 4.09 -16.08
N ILE A 8 -2.71 3.10 -16.08
CA ILE A 8 -2.95 2.24 -14.92
C ILE A 8 -1.93 1.10 -14.95
N VAL A 9 -1.06 1.05 -13.95
CA VAL A 9 -0.03 0.00 -13.80
C VAL A 9 -0.49 -0.99 -12.74
N PHE A 10 -0.66 -2.27 -13.10
CA PHE A 10 -1.30 -3.27 -12.23
C PHE A 10 -0.76 -4.69 -12.46
N GLY A 11 -1.13 -5.64 -11.59
CA GLY A 11 -0.60 -7.01 -11.55
C GLY A 11 0.64 -7.12 -10.67
N GLY A 12 1.77 -7.54 -11.26
CA GLY A 12 3.08 -7.58 -10.62
C GLY A 12 3.50 -8.95 -10.10
N LYS A 13 4.79 -9.07 -9.76
CA LYS A 13 5.37 -10.28 -9.14
C LYS A 13 5.21 -10.19 -7.62
N SER A 14 3.96 -10.36 -7.17
CA SER A 14 3.57 -10.29 -5.77
C SER A 14 2.52 -11.37 -5.46
N ALA A 15 2.41 -11.75 -4.19
CA ALA A 15 1.30 -12.59 -3.72
C ALA A 15 -0.06 -11.89 -3.90
N GLU A 16 -0.06 -10.57 -4.06
CA GLU A 16 -1.26 -9.73 -4.18
C GLU A 16 -1.60 -9.39 -5.65
N HIS A 17 -1.07 -10.16 -6.61
CA HIS A 17 -1.28 -9.96 -8.04
C HIS A 17 -2.77 -9.92 -8.40
N GLU A 18 -3.55 -10.91 -7.99
CA GLU A 18 -4.99 -10.99 -8.27
C GLU A 18 -5.80 -9.84 -7.65
N VAL A 19 -5.39 -9.36 -6.47
CA VAL A 19 -6.01 -8.18 -5.83
C VAL A 19 -5.74 -6.93 -6.66
N SER A 20 -4.50 -6.78 -7.16
CA SER A 20 -4.14 -5.68 -8.06
C SER A 20 -4.96 -5.69 -9.35
N LEU A 21 -5.24 -6.87 -9.94
CA LEU A 21 -6.12 -7.00 -11.11
C LEU A 21 -7.54 -6.50 -10.83
N GLN A 22 -8.10 -6.85 -9.66
CA GLN A 22 -9.44 -6.42 -9.24
C GLN A 22 -9.49 -4.92 -8.95
N SER A 23 -8.46 -4.37 -8.28
CA SER A 23 -8.34 -2.92 -8.06
C SER A 23 -8.29 -2.17 -9.39
N ALA A 24 -7.45 -2.62 -10.33
CA ALA A 24 -7.37 -2.03 -11.67
C ALA A 24 -8.72 -2.06 -12.40
N LYS A 25 -9.43 -3.19 -12.37
CA LYS A 25 -10.77 -3.29 -12.96
C LYS A 25 -11.72 -2.24 -12.40
N ASN A 26 -11.78 -2.13 -11.08
CA ASN A 26 -12.67 -1.17 -10.42
C ASN A 26 -12.29 0.29 -10.74
N ILE A 27 -10.99 0.61 -10.84
CA ILE A 27 -10.53 1.94 -11.27
C ILE A 27 -10.94 2.22 -12.72
N VAL A 28 -10.74 1.26 -13.63
CA VAL A 28 -11.11 1.38 -15.05
C VAL A 28 -12.61 1.63 -15.22
N ASP A 29 -13.44 0.95 -14.44
CA ASP A 29 -14.89 1.06 -14.49
C ASP A 29 -15.39 2.41 -13.91
N ALA A 30 -14.71 2.94 -12.89
CA ALA A 30 -15.16 4.13 -12.15
C ALA A 30 -14.53 5.46 -12.57
N ILE A 31 -13.39 5.45 -13.28
CA ILE A 31 -12.69 6.67 -13.69
C ILE A 31 -13.55 7.53 -14.64
N ASP A 32 -13.51 8.85 -14.45
CA ASP A 32 -14.29 9.81 -15.24
C ASP A 32 -13.83 9.86 -16.71
N LYS A 33 -14.53 9.12 -17.57
CA LYS A 33 -14.23 9.03 -19.01
C LYS A 33 -14.44 10.34 -19.76
N SER A 34 -15.09 11.35 -19.16
CA SER A 34 -15.19 12.69 -19.77
C SER A 34 -13.88 13.48 -19.63
N LYS A 35 -13.08 13.17 -18.60
CA LYS A 35 -11.81 13.84 -18.28
C LYS A 35 -10.58 13.01 -18.66
N PHE A 36 -10.69 11.69 -18.61
CA PHE A 36 -9.55 10.78 -18.70
C PHE A 36 -9.73 9.72 -19.80
N ASP A 37 -8.67 9.50 -20.56
CA ASP A 37 -8.49 8.29 -21.37
C ASP A 37 -7.55 7.33 -20.65
N VAL A 38 -7.76 6.02 -20.77
CA VAL A 38 -7.02 5.02 -19.98
C VAL A 38 -6.09 4.21 -20.87
N VAL A 39 -4.85 4.03 -20.43
CA VAL A 39 -3.89 3.09 -20.99
C VAL A 39 -3.58 2.02 -19.94
N LEU A 40 -3.69 0.74 -20.31
CA LEU A 40 -3.56 -0.37 -19.36
C LEU A 40 -2.18 -1.02 -19.47
N LEU A 41 -1.38 -0.88 -18.41
CA LEU A 41 -0.02 -1.40 -18.31
C LEU A 41 0.00 -2.56 -17.30
N GLY A 42 -0.23 -3.76 -17.79
CA GLY A 42 -0.29 -4.97 -16.96
C GLY A 42 1.09 -5.58 -16.78
N ILE A 43 1.48 -5.89 -15.55
CA ILE A 43 2.71 -6.60 -15.21
C ILE A 43 2.36 -8.05 -14.88
N ASP A 44 2.93 -9.01 -15.58
CA ASP A 44 2.68 -10.42 -15.29
C ASP A 44 3.43 -10.93 -14.05
N LYS A 45 3.17 -12.19 -13.67
CA LYS A 45 3.85 -12.84 -12.53
C LYS A 45 5.35 -13.12 -12.78
N GLN A 46 5.86 -12.87 -13.98
CA GLN A 46 7.29 -12.91 -14.30
C GLN A 46 7.92 -11.51 -14.22
N GLY A 47 7.12 -10.45 -14.03
CA GLY A 47 7.56 -9.06 -13.96
C GLY A 47 7.62 -8.36 -15.33
N GLN A 48 7.12 -8.98 -16.40
CA GLN A 48 7.11 -8.37 -17.73
C GLN A 48 5.90 -7.45 -17.89
N TRP A 49 6.13 -6.28 -18.48
CA TRP A 49 5.10 -5.28 -18.72
C TRP A 49 4.48 -5.44 -20.10
N HIS A 50 3.15 -5.30 -20.15
CA HIS A 50 2.31 -5.52 -21.31
C HIS A 50 1.35 -4.34 -21.47
N ILE A 51 1.16 -3.86 -22.71
CA ILE A 51 0.09 -2.91 -23.01
C ILE A 51 -1.16 -3.67 -23.42
N ASN A 52 -2.27 -3.43 -22.72
CA ASN A 52 -3.51 -4.20 -22.89
C ASN A 52 -4.64 -3.35 -23.47
N ASP A 53 -5.50 -3.99 -24.25
CA ASP A 53 -6.74 -3.39 -24.71
C ASP A 53 -7.81 -3.43 -23.60
N ALA A 54 -8.56 -2.35 -23.47
CA ALA A 54 -9.61 -2.22 -22.46
C ALA A 54 -10.72 -3.28 -22.58
N SER A 55 -10.96 -3.83 -23.77
CA SER A 55 -11.98 -4.85 -23.97
C SER A 55 -11.54 -6.25 -23.54
N SER A 56 -10.24 -6.49 -23.31
CA SER A 56 -9.73 -7.86 -23.16
C SER A 56 -8.52 -8.03 -22.22
N TYR A 57 -8.20 -7.06 -21.36
CA TYR A 57 -7.04 -7.13 -20.46
C TYR A 57 -7.12 -8.16 -19.31
N LEU A 58 -8.29 -8.73 -19.03
CA LEU A 58 -8.49 -9.73 -17.97
C LEU A 58 -9.18 -10.99 -18.50
N LEU A 59 -8.73 -12.13 -18.01
CA LEU A 59 -9.42 -13.42 -18.10
C LEU A 59 -10.22 -13.65 -16.82
N ASN A 60 -11.42 -14.22 -16.94
CA ASN A 60 -12.31 -14.51 -15.81
C ASN A 60 -12.57 -13.29 -14.89
N ALA A 61 -12.74 -12.10 -15.47
CA ALA A 61 -12.83 -10.83 -14.72
C ALA A 61 -13.93 -10.78 -13.63
N ASN A 62 -14.92 -11.66 -13.69
CA ASN A 62 -16.02 -11.75 -12.73
C ASN A 62 -15.81 -12.85 -11.66
N ASN A 63 -14.72 -13.62 -11.71
CA ASN A 63 -14.42 -14.66 -10.75
C ASN A 63 -13.06 -14.37 -10.07
N PRO A 64 -13.06 -13.80 -8.85
CA PRO A 64 -11.85 -13.44 -8.12
C PRO A 64 -10.85 -14.60 -7.94
N ALA A 65 -11.32 -15.85 -7.81
CA ALA A 65 -10.45 -17.00 -7.62
C ALA A 65 -9.72 -17.44 -8.89
N LEU A 66 -10.23 -17.05 -10.07
CA LEU A 66 -9.70 -17.45 -11.38
C LEU A 66 -9.26 -16.26 -12.24
N ILE A 67 -9.34 -15.03 -11.70
CA ILE A 67 -8.97 -13.82 -12.40
C ILE A 67 -7.49 -13.90 -12.79
N ALA A 68 -7.19 -13.55 -14.04
CA ALA A 68 -5.82 -13.54 -14.52
C ALA A 68 -5.61 -12.41 -15.53
N LEU A 69 -4.39 -11.90 -15.60
CA LEU A 69 -3.99 -10.96 -16.64
C LEU A 69 -4.02 -11.67 -18.00
N ASN A 70 -4.73 -11.10 -18.97
CA ASN A 70 -4.62 -11.55 -20.35
C ASN A 70 -3.34 -10.97 -20.96
N ARG A 71 -2.35 -11.81 -21.26
CA ARG A 71 -1.04 -11.33 -21.72
C ARG A 71 -1.13 -10.87 -23.17
N SER A 72 -0.70 -9.64 -23.42
CA SER A 72 -0.52 -9.12 -24.78
C SER A 72 0.84 -9.55 -25.35
N GLU A 73 0.98 -9.55 -26.67
CA GLU A 73 2.29 -9.70 -27.33
C GLU A 73 3.12 -8.40 -27.33
N LYS A 74 2.52 -7.26 -26.91
CA LYS A 74 3.16 -5.95 -26.92
C LYS A 74 3.80 -5.67 -25.56
N SER A 75 5.11 -5.88 -25.51
CA SER A 75 5.93 -5.54 -24.35
C SER A 75 6.11 -4.02 -24.21
N VAL A 76 6.37 -3.56 -22.98
CA VAL A 76 6.65 -2.15 -22.69
C VAL A 76 8.05 -2.01 -22.12
N ALA A 77 8.82 -1.05 -22.67
CA ALA A 77 10.06 -0.58 -22.10
C ALA A 77 9.96 0.92 -21.80
N LEU A 78 10.74 1.36 -20.82
CA LEU A 78 10.76 2.75 -20.36
C LEU A 78 12.10 3.40 -20.72
N VAL A 79 12.06 4.65 -21.17
CA VAL A 79 13.23 5.42 -21.61
C VAL A 79 13.58 6.48 -20.56
N PRO A 80 14.68 6.31 -19.81
CA PRO A 80 15.10 7.26 -18.77
C PRO A 80 15.36 8.68 -19.28
N GLY A 81 15.01 9.68 -18.47
CA GLY A 81 15.35 11.09 -18.70
C GLY A 81 14.51 11.81 -19.74
N GLN A 82 13.66 11.11 -20.49
CA GLN A 82 12.70 11.73 -21.42
C GLN A 82 11.56 12.40 -20.65
N THR A 83 10.98 13.46 -21.22
CA THR A 83 9.78 14.14 -20.69
C THR A 83 8.53 13.85 -21.50
N GLU A 84 8.70 13.32 -22.71
CA GLU A 84 7.63 12.89 -23.62
C GLU A 84 8.02 11.54 -24.24
N HIS A 85 7.02 10.74 -24.63
CA HIS A 85 7.15 9.42 -25.23
C HIS A 85 8.07 8.48 -24.45
N GLN A 86 7.93 8.47 -23.12
CA GLN A 86 8.82 7.73 -22.22
C GLN A 86 8.62 6.20 -22.29
N LEU A 87 7.55 5.73 -22.95
CA LEU A 87 7.27 4.31 -23.13
C LEU A 87 7.38 3.91 -24.60
N ILE A 88 8.03 2.78 -24.86
CA ILE A 88 8.22 2.22 -26.20
C ILE A 88 7.84 0.74 -26.22
N GLU A 89 7.49 0.23 -27.40
CA GLU A 89 7.47 -1.21 -27.68
C GLU A 89 8.90 -1.61 -28.11
N PRO A 90 9.62 -2.42 -27.32
CA PRO A 90 11.07 -2.60 -27.49
C PRO A 90 11.45 -3.43 -28.73
N ARG A 91 10.56 -4.25 -29.31
CA ARG A 91 10.89 -5.06 -30.50
C ARG A 91 10.88 -4.24 -31.78
N SER A 92 9.95 -3.30 -31.87
CA SER A 92 9.74 -2.41 -33.02
C SER A 92 10.36 -1.03 -32.84
N ALA A 93 10.74 -0.68 -31.60
CA ALA A 93 11.11 0.68 -31.18
C ALA A 93 10.00 1.72 -31.44
N GLU A 94 8.75 1.27 -31.55
CA GLU A 94 7.58 2.14 -31.71
C GLU A 94 7.35 2.92 -30.41
N GLN A 95 7.20 4.24 -30.51
CA GLN A 95 6.80 5.07 -29.39
C GLN A 95 5.33 4.80 -29.04
N LEU A 96 5.05 4.54 -27.77
CA LEU A 96 3.68 4.45 -27.29
C LEU A 96 3.10 5.87 -27.11
N SER A 97 1.77 5.92 -27.02
CA SER A 97 1.06 7.18 -26.77
C SER A 97 1.53 7.84 -25.47
N GLN A 98 1.62 9.17 -25.48
CA GLN A 98 2.00 9.95 -24.29
C GLN A 98 1.08 9.63 -23.11
N ILE A 99 1.67 9.31 -21.97
CA ILE A 99 0.97 9.16 -20.69
C ILE A 99 1.20 10.42 -19.88
N ASP A 100 0.12 11.04 -19.41
CA ASP A 100 0.19 12.28 -18.64
C ASP A 100 0.36 12.01 -17.15
N VAL A 101 -0.11 10.86 -16.66
CA VAL A 101 -0.01 10.44 -15.26
C VAL A 101 -0.13 8.93 -15.14
N ILE A 102 0.63 8.34 -14.22
CA ILE A 102 0.56 6.92 -13.89
C ILE A 102 -0.28 6.75 -12.62
N PHE A 103 -1.23 5.82 -12.66
CA PHE A 103 -1.91 5.32 -11.47
C PHE A 103 -1.33 3.92 -11.17
N PRO A 104 -0.30 3.81 -10.31
CA PRO A 104 0.18 2.50 -9.88
C PRO A 104 -0.84 1.90 -8.92
N ILE A 105 -1.14 0.61 -9.10
CA ILE A 105 -1.96 -0.18 -8.19
C ILE A 105 -1.42 -1.61 -8.05
N VAL A 106 -0.09 -1.76 -8.15
CA VAL A 106 0.64 -3.00 -7.89
C VAL A 106 0.86 -3.12 -6.39
N HIS A 107 0.23 -4.11 -5.75
CA HIS A 107 0.33 -4.33 -4.30
C HIS A 107 1.54 -5.20 -3.94
N GLY A 108 2.15 -4.94 -2.79
CA GLY A 108 3.30 -5.65 -2.25
C GLY A 108 4.63 -5.29 -2.92
N THR A 109 5.52 -6.29 -3.04
CA THR A 109 6.90 -6.10 -3.52
C THR A 109 6.94 -5.43 -4.90
N LEU A 110 7.92 -4.54 -5.10
CA LEU A 110 8.14 -3.66 -6.26
C LEU A 110 7.10 -2.55 -6.46
N GLY A 111 5.86 -2.72 -6.02
CA GLY A 111 4.80 -1.73 -6.16
C GLY A 111 4.74 -0.74 -4.99
N GLU A 112 4.95 -1.24 -3.76
CA GLU A 112 4.81 -0.46 -2.52
C GLU A 112 6.15 -0.13 -1.82
N ASP A 113 7.26 -0.68 -2.30
CA ASP A 113 8.58 -0.56 -1.65
C ASP A 113 9.46 0.57 -2.19
N GLY A 114 8.92 1.43 -3.06
CA GLY A 114 9.63 2.55 -3.68
C GLY A 114 10.32 2.20 -5.01
N SER A 115 10.39 0.93 -5.41
CA SER A 115 11.06 0.51 -6.64
C SER A 115 10.37 1.04 -7.90
N LEU A 116 9.06 0.82 -8.03
CA LEU A 116 8.27 1.35 -9.14
C LEU A 116 8.27 2.88 -9.15
N GLN A 117 8.15 3.51 -7.98
CA GLN A 117 8.20 4.96 -7.84
C GLN A 117 9.55 5.51 -8.34
N GLY A 118 10.66 4.82 -8.05
CA GLY A 118 11.98 5.19 -8.55
C GLY A 118 12.07 5.11 -10.07
N LEU A 119 11.54 4.03 -10.66
CA LEU A 119 11.46 3.87 -12.12
C LEU A 119 10.66 5.01 -12.76
N LEU A 120 9.49 5.34 -12.22
CA LEU A 120 8.63 6.40 -12.74
C LEU A 120 9.27 7.79 -12.58
N ARG A 121 9.96 8.03 -11.46
CA ARG A 121 10.69 9.29 -11.21
C ARG A 121 11.82 9.48 -12.23
N VAL A 122 12.59 8.44 -12.55
CA VAL A 122 13.64 8.48 -13.59
C VAL A 122 13.06 8.70 -14.99
N ALA A 123 11.81 8.28 -15.22
CA ALA A 123 11.07 8.50 -16.45
C ALA A 123 10.42 9.89 -16.55
N ASN A 124 10.56 10.75 -15.54
CA ASN A 124 9.80 12.00 -15.42
C ASN A 124 8.29 11.81 -15.60
N LEU A 125 7.74 10.67 -15.17
CA LEU A 125 6.29 10.42 -15.23
C LEU A 125 5.65 10.86 -13.91
N PRO A 126 4.62 11.73 -13.93
CA PRO A 126 3.78 11.98 -12.75
C PRO A 126 3.13 10.68 -12.32
N PHE A 127 3.00 10.44 -11.01
CA PHE A 127 2.35 9.21 -10.52
C PHE A 127 1.56 9.43 -9.22
N VAL A 128 0.47 8.68 -9.09
CA VAL A 128 -0.39 8.67 -7.91
C VAL A 128 0.29 7.95 -6.75
N GLY A 129 0.12 8.49 -5.54
CA GLY A 129 0.53 7.87 -4.29
C GLY A 129 1.85 8.41 -3.73
N SER A 130 2.42 7.64 -2.81
CA SER A 130 3.65 8.04 -2.10
C SER A 130 4.87 8.00 -3.01
N GLY A 131 5.81 8.93 -2.80
CA GLY A 131 7.11 8.94 -3.47
C GLY A 131 8.03 7.79 -3.02
N VAL A 132 9.28 7.77 -3.54
CA VAL A 132 10.24 6.69 -3.27
C VAL A 132 10.46 6.47 -1.77
N LEU A 133 10.77 7.53 -1.03
CA LEU A 133 11.06 7.43 0.39
C LEU A 133 9.82 6.99 1.18
N GLY A 134 8.68 7.65 0.99
CA GLY A 134 7.45 7.35 1.71
C GLY A 134 6.97 5.91 1.53
N SER A 135 7.06 5.39 0.30
CA SER A 135 6.80 3.99 0.01
C SER A 135 7.80 3.05 0.71
N ALA A 136 9.10 3.27 0.52
CA ALA A 136 10.13 2.40 1.08
C ALA A 136 10.12 2.35 2.62
N VAL A 137 9.95 3.50 3.30
CA VAL A 137 9.94 3.55 4.77
C VAL A 137 8.67 2.96 5.37
N SER A 138 7.54 3.07 4.67
CA SER A 138 6.26 2.51 5.12
C SER A 138 6.21 0.99 4.93
N MET A 139 6.84 0.47 3.88
CA MET A 139 6.92 -0.97 3.63
C MET A 139 7.80 -1.69 4.66
N ASP A 140 8.88 -1.06 5.12
CA ASP A 140 9.77 -1.62 6.13
C ASP A 140 9.26 -1.37 7.55
N LYS A 141 8.64 -2.39 8.15
CA LYS A 141 8.01 -2.32 9.48
C LYS A 141 8.95 -1.89 10.61
N ASP A 142 10.26 -2.20 10.53
CA ASP A 142 11.24 -1.71 11.52
C ASP A 142 11.47 -0.20 11.33
N VAL A 143 11.74 0.23 10.10
CA VAL A 143 12.01 1.65 9.81
C VAL A 143 10.79 2.50 10.13
N ALA A 144 9.60 2.10 9.67
CA ALA A 144 8.34 2.77 9.97
C ALA A 144 8.15 2.94 11.48
N LYS A 145 8.28 1.87 12.28
CA LYS A 145 8.10 1.94 13.73
C LYS A 145 9.14 2.82 14.41
N ARG A 146 10.40 2.83 13.94
CA ARG A 146 11.43 3.73 14.47
C ARG A 146 11.09 5.20 14.22
N LEU A 147 10.64 5.54 13.01
CA LEU A 147 10.22 6.92 12.66
C LEU A 147 8.97 7.35 13.42
N LEU A 148 7.97 6.47 13.52
CA LEU A 148 6.75 6.75 14.30
C LEU A 148 7.07 6.97 15.79
N ARG A 149 7.96 6.15 16.37
CA ARG A 149 8.42 6.33 17.75
C ARG A 149 9.16 7.66 17.93
N ASP A 150 10.04 8.01 17.01
CA ASP A 150 10.78 9.29 17.02
C ASP A 150 9.82 10.49 16.92
N ALA A 151 8.76 10.37 16.12
CA ALA A 151 7.69 11.35 16.02
C ALA A 151 6.76 11.41 17.27
N GLY A 152 7.06 10.64 18.33
CA GLY A 152 6.27 10.58 19.55
C GLY A 152 4.90 9.95 19.37
N LEU A 153 4.76 9.02 18.42
CA LEU A 153 3.55 8.24 18.20
C LEU A 153 3.69 6.86 18.84
N ASN A 154 2.59 6.33 19.34
CA ASN A 154 2.57 5.03 19.98
C ASN A 154 2.65 3.91 18.92
N VAL A 155 3.61 3.01 19.09
CA VAL A 155 3.74 1.76 18.35
C VAL A 155 3.91 0.62 19.34
N ALA A 156 3.58 -0.61 18.93
CA ALA A 156 3.83 -1.78 19.76
C ALA A 156 5.33 -1.87 20.13
N PRO A 157 5.68 -2.16 21.40
CA PRO A 157 7.06 -2.46 21.78
C PRO A 157 7.60 -3.60 20.91
N PHE A 158 8.82 -3.43 20.39
CA PHE A 158 9.40 -4.38 19.45
C PHE A 158 10.92 -4.45 19.54
N ILE A 159 11.46 -5.56 19.02
CA ILE A 159 12.86 -5.73 18.67
C ILE A 159 12.99 -6.12 17.20
N THR A 160 14.18 -5.96 16.66
CA THR A 160 14.50 -6.32 15.28
C THR A 160 15.63 -7.33 15.24
N LEU A 161 15.33 -8.47 14.63
CA LEU A 161 16.27 -9.53 14.36
C LEU A 161 16.83 -9.38 12.95
N THR A 162 18.13 -9.53 12.83
CA THR A 162 18.87 -9.66 11.58
C THR A 162 19.59 -11.01 11.58
N ARG A 163 20.06 -11.45 10.42
CA ARG A 163 20.88 -12.66 10.33
C ARG A 163 22.11 -12.64 11.26
N ALA A 164 22.65 -11.46 11.55
CA ALA A 164 23.86 -11.28 12.36
C ALA A 164 23.62 -11.25 13.88
N ASN A 165 22.42 -10.87 14.33
CA ASN A 165 22.10 -10.77 15.77
C ASN A 165 21.14 -11.86 16.27
N ARG A 166 20.45 -12.60 15.38
CA ARG A 166 19.36 -13.51 15.79
C ARG A 166 19.77 -14.63 16.75
N THR A 167 21.04 -15.05 16.74
CA THR A 167 21.58 -16.06 17.66
C THR A 167 22.14 -15.47 18.95
N LYS A 168 22.23 -14.14 19.04
CA LYS A 168 22.75 -13.41 20.20
C LYS A 168 21.66 -12.99 21.18
N ILE A 169 20.40 -13.04 20.77
CA ILE A 169 19.24 -12.64 21.56
C ILE A 169 18.46 -13.91 21.88
N SER A 170 18.45 -14.30 23.15
CA SER A 170 17.72 -15.48 23.64
C SER A 170 16.23 -15.21 23.76
N PHE A 171 15.40 -16.26 23.68
CA PHE A 171 13.95 -16.13 23.89
C PHE A 171 13.62 -15.50 25.25
N ALA A 172 14.32 -15.92 26.32
CA ALA A 172 14.12 -15.37 27.66
C ALA A 172 14.36 -13.85 27.75
N GLU A 173 15.32 -13.31 26.99
CA GLU A 173 15.53 -11.85 26.89
C GLU A 173 14.37 -11.17 26.16
N VAL A 174 13.89 -11.77 25.06
CA VAL A 174 12.73 -11.25 24.30
C VAL A 174 11.48 -11.24 25.17
N GLU A 175 11.17 -12.35 25.84
CA GLU A 175 10.02 -12.48 26.73
C GLU A 175 10.08 -11.49 27.88
N LYS A 176 11.26 -11.32 28.50
CA LYS A 176 11.45 -10.34 29.58
C LYS A 176 11.17 -8.90 29.12
N GLN A 177 11.50 -8.57 27.87
CA GLN A 177 11.33 -7.23 27.32
C GLN A 177 9.91 -6.97 26.80
N LEU A 178 9.30 -7.95 26.13
CA LEU A 178 8.07 -7.76 25.34
C LEU A 178 6.86 -8.49 25.91
N GLY A 179 7.05 -9.43 26.82
CA GLY A 179 6.01 -10.32 27.33
C GLY A 179 5.51 -11.33 26.29
N LEU A 180 4.38 -11.97 26.60
CA LEU A 180 3.66 -12.89 25.73
C LEU A 180 2.18 -12.47 25.62
N PRO A 181 1.51 -12.74 24.49
CA PRO A 181 2.05 -13.35 23.27
C PRO A 181 2.90 -12.39 22.43
N LEU A 182 3.78 -12.94 21.62
CA LEU A 182 4.59 -12.20 20.63
C LEU A 182 3.98 -12.34 19.23
N PHE A 183 4.13 -11.31 18.41
CA PHE A 183 3.97 -11.42 16.96
C PHE A 183 5.32 -11.31 16.28
N VAL A 184 5.62 -12.26 15.40
CA VAL A 184 6.86 -12.32 14.62
C VAL A 184 6.50 -12.12 13.15
N LYS A 185 7.16 -11.18 12.48
CA LYS A 185 6.82 -10.74 11.13
C LYS A 185 8.08 -10.45 10.31
N PRO A 186 8.17 -10.85 9.02
CA PRO A 186 9.14 -10.27 8.10
C PRO A 186 8.95 -8.74 8.02
N ALA A 187 10.03 -7.99 7.89
CA ALA A 187 9.95 -6.52 7.93
C ALA A 187 9.30 -5.93 6.67
N ASN A 188 9.51 -6.54 5.50
CA ASN A 188 9.15 -6.01 4.18
C ASN A 188 8.12 -6.87 3.42
N GLN A 189 7.11 -7.40 4.13
CA GLN A 189 6.00 -8.12 3.49
C GLN A 189 4.64 -7.53 3.87
N GLY A 190 3.69 -7.66 2.94
CA GLY A 190 2.27 -7.33 3.11
C GLY A 190 1.39 -8.55 3.42
N SER A 191 0.10 -8.29 3.61
CA SER A 191 -0.96 -9.30 3.65
C SER A 191 -0.74 -10.52 4.56
N SER A 192 -0.12 -10.28 5.72
CA SER A 192 0.09 -11.29 6.78
C SER A 192 0.96 -12.49 6.36
N VAL A 193 1.66 -12.41 5.23
CA VAL A 193 2.57 -13.48 4.77
C VAL A 193 3.78 -13.57 5.70
N GLY A 194 4.06 -14.77 6.21
CA GLY A 194 5.16 -15.01 7.15
C GLY A 194 4.94 -14.44 8.57
N VAL A 195 3.71 -14.00 8.89
CA VAL A 195 3.34 -13.51 10.22
C VAL A 195 2.87 -14.65 11.10
N SER A 196 3.41 -14.74 12.32
CA SER A 196 3.06 -15.78 13.29
C SER A 196 2.89 -15.21 14.70
N LYS A 197 1.91 -15.73 15.44
CA LYS A 197 1.72 -15.50 16.88
C LYS A 197 2.44 -16.59 17.66
N ALA A 198 3.27 -16.21 18.63
CA ALA A 198 4.03 -17.12 19.48
C ALA A 198 3.67 -16.92 20.96
N ASN A 199 3.31 -18.01 21.63
CA ASN A 199 2.94 -18.04 23.06
C ASN A 199 4.00 -18.75 23.92
N ASN A 200 5.06 -19.27 23.32
CA ASN A 200 6.16 -19.96 23.99
C ASN A 200 7.42 -19.98 23.10
N GLU A 201 8.52 -20.49 23.65
CA GLU A 201 9.84 -20.55 23.00
C GLU A 201 9.86 -21.36 21.71
N GLU A 202 9.21 -22.53 21.69
CA GLU A 202 9.14 -23.39 20.50
C GLU A 202 8.46 -22.68 19.33
N GLN A 203 7.29 -22.08 19.61
CA GLN A 203 6.54 -21.30 18.63
C GLN A 203 7.34 -20.08 18.15
N TYR A 204 8.07 -19.41 19.06
CA TYR A 204 8.93 -18.29 18.71
C TYR A 204 10.03 -18.69 17.71
N HIS A 205 10.74 -19.80 17.95
CA HIS A 205 11.78 -20.26 17.04
C HIS A 205 11.24 -20.66 15.66
N ALA A 206 10.10 -21.36 15.62
CA ALA A 206 9.43 -21.70 14.36
C ALA A 206 8.99 -20.44 13.60
N ALA A 207 8.41 -19.47 14.30
CA ALA A 207 7.96 -18.20 13.74
C ALA A 207 9.12 -17.36 13.18
N VAL A 208 10.24 -17.28 13.91
CA VAL A 208 11.45 -16.58 13.45
C VAL A 208 12.06 -17.26 12.23
N ALA A 209 12.10 -18.60 12.21
CA ALA A 209 12.60 -19.35 11.06
C ALA A 209 11.78 -19.05 9.80
N LEU A 210 10.44 -19.14 9.90
CA LEU A 210 9.51 -18.85 8.81
C LEU A 210 9.66 -17.40 8.31
N ALA A 211 9.68 -16.41 9.22
CA ALA A 211 9.81 -15.01 8.83
C ALA A 211 11.13 -14.73 8.07
N PHE A 212 12.22 -15.43 8.42
CA PHE A 212 13.49 -15.32 7.70
C PHE A 212 13.50 -15.99 6.32
N GLU A 213 12.49 -16.77 5.94
CA GLU A 213 12.33 -17.24 4.55
C GLU A 213 11.92 -16.10 3.61
N PHE A 214 11.23 -15.08 4.14
CA PHE A 214 10.69 -13.97 3.36
C PHE A 214 11.50 -12.69 3.45
N ASP A 215 12.38 -12.54 4.44
CA ASP A 215 13.17 -11.32 4.64
C ASP A 215 14.52 -11.61 5.32
N HIS A 216 15.47 -10.69 5.18
CA HIS A 216 16.72 -10.63 5.94
C HIS A 216 16.57 -9.92 7.29
N LYS A 217 15.43 -9.28 7.52
CA LYS A 217 15.08 -8.57 8.75
C LYS A 217 13.70 -9.00 9.26
N VAL A 218 13.61 -9.28 10.55
CA VAL A 218 12.38 -9.78 11.20
C VAL A 218 12.05 -8.88 12.40
N VAL A 219 10.81 -8.46 12.50
CA VAL A 219 10.28 -7.71 13.64
C VAL A 219 9.59 -8.68 14.60
N VAL A 220 9.92 -8.56 15.89
CA VAL A 220 9.23 -9.27 16.97
C VAL A 220 8.63 -8.23 17.89
N GLU A 221 7.32 -8.27 18.09
CA GLU A 221 6.60 -7.24 18.85
C GLU A 221 5.60 -7.83 19.85
N THR A 222 5.27 -7.05 20.88
CA THR A 222 4.24 -7.38 21.86
C THR A 222 2.88 -7.49 21.19
N GLY A 223 2.12 -8.55 21.53
CA GLY A 223 0.73 -8.67 21.12
C GLY A 223 -0.16 -7.61 21.79
N ILE A 224 -0.78 -6.76 20.98
CA ILE A 224 -1.70 -5.73 21.45
C ILE A 224 -3.11 -6.28 21.50
N LYS A 225 -3.77 -6.15 22.65
CA LYS A 225 -5.21 -6.43 22.80
C LYS A 225 -6.00 -5.15 22.51
N GLY A 226 -6.67 -5.11 21.37
CA GLY A 226 -7.48 -3.97 20.95
C GLY A 226 -8.29 -4.27 19.70
N ARG A 227 -9.22 -3.38 19.37
CA ARG A 227 -9.98 -3.41 18.11
C ARG A 227 -9.10 -2.90 16.97
N GLU A 228 -9.20 -3.50 15.80
CA GLU A 228 -8.51 -3.04 14.59
C GLU A 228 -9.34 -1.95 13.90
N ILE A 229 -8.83 -0.72 13.94
CA ILE A 229 -9.47 0.46 13.37
C ILE A 229 -8.59 0.98 12.23
N GLU A 230 -9.20 1.29 11.10
CA GLU A 230 -8.51 1.83 9.92
C GLU A 230 -9.00 3.26 9.62
N CYS A 231 -8.08 4.11 9.16
CA CYS A 231 -8.36 5.47 8.72
C CYS A 231 -7.68 5.75 7.38
N ALA A 232 -8.41 6.33 6.43
CA ALA A 232 -7.88 6.69 5.13
C ALA A 232 -7.40 8.15 5.15
N VAL A 233 -6.18 8.38 4.68
CA VAL A 233 -5.59 9.71 4.54
C VAL A 233 -5.41 10.03 3.04
N LEU A 234 -5.72 11.26 2.64
CA LEU A 234 -5.66 11.77 1.27
C LEU A 234 -5.05 13.17 1.27
N GLY A 235 -4.08 13.42 0.40
CA GLY A 235 -3.48 14.75 0.20
C GLY A 235 -1.98 14.71 -0.01
N ASN A 236 -1.39 15.89 -0.21
CA ASN A 236 0.06 16.10 -0.23
C ASN A 236 0.43 16.95 1.01
N ASP A 237 0.67 18.25 0.84
CA ASP A 237 1.04 19.19 1.92
C ASP A 237 -0.04 19.34 3.00
N TYR A 238 -1.31 19.18 2.63
CA TYR A 238 -2.47 19.35 3.51
C TYR A 238 -3.29 18.05 3.58
N PRO A 239 -2.78 17.00 4.25
CA PRO A 239 -3.46 15.71 4.33
C PRO A 239 -4.76 15.80 5.12
N GLN A 240 -5.79 15.14 4.62
CA GLN A 240 -7.11 15.01 5.25
C GLN A 240 -7.36 13.55 5.63
N ALA A 241 -7.95 13.34 6.80
CA ALA A 241 -8.37 12.02 7.27
C ALA A 241 -9.89 11.83 7.14
N SER A 242 -10.28 10.69 6.57
CA SER A 242 -11.66 10.19 6.52
C SER A 242 -12.20 9.89 7.93
N THR A 243 -13.46 9.48 8.03
CA THR A 243 -13.96 8.75 9.21
C THR A 243 -13.20 7.43 9.39
N CYS A 244 -13.21 6.88 10.60
CA CYS A 244 -12.66 5.55 10.88
C CYS A 244 -13.62 4.43 10.49
N GLY A 245 -13.04 3.28 10.15
CA GLY A 245 -13.73 2.01 9.90
C GLY A 245 -13.13 0.92 10.75
N GLU A 246 -13.87 -0.16 10.95
CA GLU A 246 -13.45 -1.29 11.76
C GLU A 246 -13.49 -2.57 10.94
N ILE A 247 -12.48 -3.41 11.16
CA ILE A 247 -12.45 -4.78 10.65
C ILE A 247 -12.86 -5.69 11.79
N VAL A 248 -14.07 -6.22 11.70
CA VAL A 248 -14.57 -7.19 12.67
C VAL A 248 -14.27 -8.59 12.14
N VAL A 249 -13.22 -9.20 12.67
CA VAL A 249 -12.88 -10.61 12.43
C VAL A 249 -13.58 -11.51 13.44
N ASN A 250 -14.15 -12.62 12.95
CA ASN A 250 -14.73 -13.67 13.81
C ASN A 250 -13.66 -14.67 14.29
N SER A 251 -12.46 -14.66 13.71
CA SER A 251 -11.28 -15.44 14.09
C SER A 251 -10.31 -14.60 14.95
N GLU A 252 -9.38 -15.25 15.65
CA GLU A 252 -8.32 -14.55 16.42
C GLU A 252 -7.36 -13.69 15.56
N PHE A 253 -7.41 -13.79 14.22
CA PHE A 253 -6.44 -13.14 13.32
C PHE A 253 -7.01 -12.80 11.94
N TYR A 254 -6.58 -11.65 11.39
CA TYR A 254 -6.90 -11.18 10.05
C TYR A 254 -5.85 -11.65 9.01
N SER A 255 -6.06 -12.84 8.43
CA SER A 255 -5.14 -13.49 7.47
C SER A 255 -5.43 -13.13 6.01
N TYR A 256 -4.54 -13.55 5.09
CA TYR A 256 -4.72 -13.38 3.64
C TYR A 256 -6.07 -13.94 3.14
N ASP A 257 -6.42 -15.16 3.55
CA ASP A 257 -7.66 -15.83 3.12
C ASP A 257 -8.90 -15.05 3.57
N THR A 258 -8.87 -14.54 4.81
CA THR A 258 -9.92 -13.69 5.39
C THR A 258 -10.02 -12.31 4.71
N LYS A 259 -8.91 -11.79 4.17
CA LYS A 259 -8.84 -10.47 3.50
C LYS A 259 -9.44 -10.49 2.10
N TYR A 260 -9.30 -11.58 1.35
CA TYR A 260 -9.54 -11.57 -0.10
C TYR A 260 -10.29 -12.77 -0.69
N ILE A 261 -10.42 -13.88 0.04
CA ILE A 261 -11.06 -15.10 -0.48
C ILE A 261 -12.47 -15.29 0.11
N ASP A 262 -12.67 -14.99 1.39
CA ASP A 262 -13.95 -15.19 2.06
C ASP A 262 -14.57 -13.87 2.55
N GLU A 263 -15.52 -13.34 1.78
CA GLU A 263 -16.30 -12.14 2.13
C GLU A 263 -17.09 -12.26 3.44
N GLN A 264 -17.29 -13.47 3.98
CA GLN A 264 -17.99 -13.69 5.25
C GLN A 264 -17.04 -13.76 6.47
N ALA A 265 -15.73 -13.87 6.24
CA ALA A 265 -14.76 -14.12 7.31
C ALA A 265 -14.34 -12.84 8.08
N ALA A 266 -14.46 -11.67 7.46
CA ALA A 266 -14.32 -10.37 8.13
C ALA A 266 -15.39 -9.39 7.67
N LYS A 267 -16.03 -8.72 8.62
CA LYS A 267 -17.03 -7.70 8.35
C LYS A 267 -16.39 -6.32 8.43
N VAL A 268 -16.32 -5.64 7.29
CA VAL A 268 -15.95 -4.23 7.21
C VAL A 268 -17.13 -3.38 7.69
N VAL A 269 -16.94 -2.62 8.77
CA VAL A 269 -17.95 -1.72 9.33
C VAL A 269 -17.47 -0.27 9.18
N VAL A 270 -18.18 0.49 8.35
CA VAL A 270 -17.88 1.91 8.10
C VAL A 270 -19.17 2.74 8.26
N PRO A 271 -19.20 3.73 9.16
CA PRO A 271 -18.15 4.11 10.11
C PRO A 271 -18.00 3.10 11.27
N ALA A 272 -16.84 3.08 11.90
CA ALA A 272 -16.58 2.29 13.11
C ALA A 272 -17.51 2.68 14.26
N ALA A 273 -17.97 1.71 15.05
CA ALA A 273 -18.79 1.96 16.24
C ALA A 273 -17.92 2.41 17.42
N ILE A 274 -17.45 3.66 17.38
CA ILE A 274 -16.62 4.32 18.41
C ILE A 274 -17.15 5.74 18.67
N ASP A 275 -16.83 6.28 19.85
CA ASP A 275 -17.19 7.66 20.20
C ASP A 275 -16.52 8.67 19.26
N ALA A 276 -17.20 9.79 19.01
CA ALA A 276 -16.73 10.83 18.09
C ALA A 276 -15.34 11.39 18.48
N ASP A 277 -15.10 11.58 19.78
CA ASP A 277 -13.80 12.06 20.28
C ASP A 277 -12.67 11.05 20.03
N VAL A 278 -12.98 9.76 20.09
CA VAL A 278 -12.02 8.68 19.79
C VAL A 278 -11.74 8.61 18.30
N ASN A 279 -12.78 8.73 17.46
CA ASN A 279 -12.63 8.84 16.01
C ASN A 279 -11.73 10.04 15.65
N ASP A 280 -11.97 11.21 16.22
CA ASP A 280 -11.15 12.41 15.94
C ASP A 280 -9.73 12.29 16.48
N LYS A 281 -9.51 11.59 17.60
CA LYS A 281 -8.18 11.24 18.10
C LYS A 281 -7.43 10.37 17.10
N ILE A 282 -8.05 9.31 16.58
CA ILE A 282 -7.45 8.41 15.59
C ILE A 282 -7.12 9.17 14.29
N ARG A 283 -8.04 10.00 13.80
CA ARG A 283 -7.84 10.83 12.58
C ARG A 283 -6.63 11.75 12.70
N LYS A 284 -6.46 12.41 13.85
CA LYS A 284 -5.27 13.25 14.11
C LYS A 284 -3.98 12.43 14.15
N ILE A 285 -4.03 11.24 14.75
CA ILE A 285 -2.89 10.32 14.79
C ILE A 285 -2.54 9.81 13.38
N ALA A 286 -3.53 9.45 12.58
CA ALA A 286 -3.35 8.99 11.21
C ALA A 286 -2.66 10.06 10.34
N VAL A 287 -3.10 11.31 10.43
CA VAL A 287 -2.43 12.44 9.74
C VAL A 287 -0.99 12.63 10.20
N ARG A 288 -0.72 12.58 11.51
CA ARG A 288 0.66 12.69 12.02
C ARG A 288 1.54 11.54 11.56
N ALA A 289 0.99 10.33 11.50
CA ALA A 289 1.70 9.14 11.05
C ALA A 289 2.04 9.21 9.55
N TYR A 290 1.08 9.66 8.75
CA TYR A 290 1.23 9.96 7.33
C TYR A 290 2.37 10.94 7.07
N GLN A 291 2.41 12.04 7.83
CA GLN A 291 3.46 13.05 7.74
C GLN A 291 4.81 12.50 8.19
N ALA A 292 4.87 11.77 9.30
CA ALA A 292 6.11 11.20 9.84
C ALA A 292 6.78 10.18 8.90
N LEU A 293 6.01 9.55 8.02
CA LEU A 293 6.50 8.60 7.04
C LEU A 293 6.61 9.17 5.62
N GLU A 294 6.57 10.50 5.45
CA GLU A 294 6.77 11.16 4.15
C GLU A 294 5.80 10.64 3.07
N CYS A 295 4.56 10.31 3.47
CA CYS A 295 3.55 9.85 2.53
C CYS A 295 3.01 11.00 1.65
N SER A 296 2.60 10.68 0.42
CA SER A 296 1.94 11.60 -0.51
C SER A 296 0.79 10.90 -1.26
N GLY A 297 -0.16 11.67 -1.79
CA GLY A 297 -1.36 11.16 -2.43
C GLY A 297 -2.32 10.47 -1.46
N MET A 298 -2.01 9.23 -1.05
CA MET A 298 -2.85 8.42 -0.17
C MET A 298 -2.06 7.48 0.73
N ALA A 299 -2.66 7.14 1.87
CA ALA A 299 -2.29 5.97 2.65
C ALA A 299 -3.46 5.55 3.55
N ARG A 300 -3.51 4.27 3.92
CA ARG A 300 -4.38 3.78 4.99
C ARG A 300 -3.55 3.56 6.24
N VAL A 301 -4.01 4.07 7.37
CA VAL A 301 -3.37 3.92 8.67
C VAL A 301 -4.20 2.96 9.51
N ASP A 302 -3.57 1.86 9.91
CA ASP A 302 -4.21 0.79 10.65
C ASP A 302 -3.71 0.85 12.10
N VAL A 303 -4.63 0.90 13.06
CA VAL A 303 -4.32 1.06 14.49
C VAL A 303 -5.04 0.02 15.33
N PHE A 304 -4.46 -0.30 16.48
CA PHE A 304 -5.16 -0.96 17.57
C PHE A 304 -5.73 0.09 18.52
N LEU A 305 -7.03 -0.02 18.80
CA LEU A 305 -7.72 0.74 19.82
C LEU A 305 -7.93 -0.14 21.06
N THR A 306 -7.24 0.18 22.16
CA THR A 306 -7.34 -0.59 23.41
C THR A 306 -8.65 -0.31 24.17
N GLU A 307 -8.97 -1.13 25.17
CA GLU A 307 -10.13 -0.91 26.06
C GLU A 307 -10.07 0.45 26.79
N ASN A 308 -8.87 1.02 26.97
CA ASN A 308 -8.67 2.34 27.58
C ASN A 308 -8.66 3.50 26.57
N ASN A 309 -9.05 3.23 25.31
CA ASN A 309 -8.96 4.17 24.19
C ASN A 309 -7.54 4.67 23.88
N ASP A 310 -6.51 3.87 24.20
CA ASP A 310 -5.16 4.11 23.69
C ASP A 310 -5.10 3.69 22.22
N VAL A 311 -4.46 4.52 21.41
CA VAL A 311 -4.30 4.31 19.97
C VAL A 311 -2.86 3.92 19.73
N ILE A 312 -2.64 2.72 19.19
CA ILE A 312 -1.32 2.16 18.91
C ILE A 312 -1.26 1.88 17.41
N ILE A 313 -0.33 2.51 16.70
CA ILE A 313 -0.19 2.33 15.26
C ILE A 313 0.35 0.93 14.98
N ASN A 314 -0.37 0.18 14.15
CA ASN A 314 0.03 -1.15 13.69
C ASN A 314 0.91 -1.01 12.45
N GLU A 315 0.34 -0.47 11.36
CA GLU A 315 1.01 -0.28 10.07
C GLU A 315 0.38 0.85 9.25
N ILE A 316 1.09 1.26 8.20
CA ILE A 316 0.66 2.27 7.22
C ILE A 316 0.84 1.66 5.84
N ASN A 317 -0.22 1.65 5.04
CA ASN A 317 -0.27 1.06 3.72
C ASN A 317 -0.34 2.16 2.66
N THR A 318 0.70 2.31 1.84
CA THR A 318 0.83 3.40 0.85
C THR A 318 0.10 3.14 -0.45
N LEU A 319 -0.18 1.88 -0.81
CA LEU A 319 -1.13 1.51 -1.86
C LEU A 319 -2.18 0.53 -1.30
N PRO A 320 -3.14 1.02 -0.49
CA PRO A 320 -4.16 0.17 0.06
C PRO A 320 -5.04 -0.43 -1.03
N GLY A 321 -5.70 -1.55 -0.73
CA GLY A 321 -6.68 -2.16 -1.61
C GLY A 321 -7.69 -1.13 -2.13
N PHE A 322 -7.97 -1.19 -3.43
CA PHE A 322 -8.73 -0.16 -4.14
C PHE A 322 -9.87 -0.77 -4.96
N THR A 323 -10.45 -1.86 -4.45
CA THR A 323 -11.68 -2.45 -4.99
C THR A 323 -12.91 -1.65 -4.53
N ASN A 324 -14.06 -1.87 -5.16
CA ASN A 324 -15.33 -1.25 -4.79
C ASN A 324 -15.84 -1.60 -3.36
N ILE A 325 -15.27 -2.63 -2.74
CA ILE A 325 -15.54 -3.06 -1.35
C ILE A 325 -14.36 -2.85 -0.40
N SER A 326 -13.23 -2.35 -0.90
CA SER A 326 -12.04 -2.11 -0.08
C SER A 326 -12.25 -0.98 0.93
N MET A 327 -11.58 -1.07 2.08
CA MET A 327 -11.73 -0.09 3.16
C MET A 327 -11.43 1.34 2.71
N TYR A 328 -10.31 1.57 1.99
CA TYR A 328 -9.88 2.94 1.68
C TYR A 328 -10.92 3.73 0.87
N PRO A 329 -11.46 3.22 -0.26
CA PRO A 329 -12.58 3.88 -0.94
C PRO A 329 -13.85 3.99 -0.09
N LYS A 330 -14.19 2.97 0.71
CA LYS A 330 -15.39 2.98 1.57
C LYS A 330 -15.35 4.06 2.64
N LEU A 331 -14.18 4.28 3.24
CA LEU A 331 -13.98 5.33 4.25
C LEU A 331 -14.19 6.72 3.67
N TRP A 332 -13.66 6.98 2.47
CA TRP A 332 -13.89 8.24 1.77
C TRP A 332 -15.34 8.41 1.33
N GLN A 333 -15.98 7.35 0.84
CA GLN A 333 -17.41 7.36 0.51
C GLN A 333 -18.26 7.72 1.73
N ALA A 334 -17.99 7.13 2.89
CA ALA A 334 -18.67 7.47 4.14
C ALA A 334 -18.32 8.88 4.65
N SER A 335 -17.23 9.48 4.15
CA SER A 335 -16.80 10.85 4.45
C SER A 335 -17.24 11.86 3.39
N GLY A 336 -18.08 11.43 2.43
CA GLY A 336 -18.68 12.32 1.42
C GLY A 336 -17.93 12.42 0.09
N ILE A 337 -16.81 11.72 -0.11
CA ILE A 337 -16.06 11.69 -1.38
C ILE A 337 -16.38 10.39 -2.12
N GLY A 338 -17.07 10.50 -3.26
CA GLY A 338 -17.44 9.35 -4.09
C GLY A 338 -16.24 8.70 -4.77
N TYR A 339 -16.37 7.44 -5.23
CA TYR A 339 -15.23 6.68 -5.78
C TYR A 339 -14.60 7.31 -7.04
N GLN A 340 -15.43 7.77 -7.98
CA GLN A 340 -14.98 8.50 -9.18
C GLN A 340 -14.27 9.82 -8.81
N GLU A 341 -14.78 10.53 -7.80
CA GLU A 341 -14.19 11.78 -7.30
C GLU A 341 -12.85 11.52 -6.61
N LEU A 342 -12.75 10.44 -5.83
CA LEU A 342 -11.51 10.01 -5.18
C LEU A 342 -10.41 9.71 -6.21
N ILE A 343 -10.72 8.94 -7.26
CA ILE A 343 -9.77 8.67 -8.36
C ILE A 343 -9.33 9.99 -9.02
N THR A 344 -10.28 10.88 -9.29
CA THR A 344 -10.00 12.20 -9.88
C THR A 344 -9.06 13.00 -8.98
N ARG A 345 -9.33 13.06 -7.67
CA ARG A 345 -8.52 13.82 -6.71
C ARG A 345 -7.11 13.26 -6.59
N LEU A 346 -6.95 11.94 -6.63
CA LEU A 346 -5.63 11.30 -6.62
C LEU A 346 -4.80 11.65 -7.85
N ILE A 347 -5.42 11.70 -9.02
CA ILE A 347 -4.76 12.14 -10.27
C ILE A 347 -4.36 13.61 -10.17
N GLU A 348 -5.23 14.48 -9.67
CA GLU A 348 -4.91 15.89 -9.46
C GLU A 348 -3.71 16.06 -8.50
N LEU A 349 -3.72 15.36 -7.36
CA LEU A 349 -2.63 15.38 -6.38
C LEU A 349 -1.30 14.91 -6.98
N ALA A 350 -1.32 13.91 -7.87
CA ALA A 350 -0.13 13.41 -8.56
C ALA A 350 0.49 14.49 -9.48
N LEU A 351 -0.37 15.20 -10.22
CA LEU A 351 0.05 16.29 -11.12
C LEU A 351 0.55 17.50 -10.34
N GLU A 352 -0.16 17.89 -9.26
CA GLU A 352 0.24 18.96 -8.35
C GLU A 352 1.64 18.68 -7.77
N HIS A 353 1.87 17.48 -7.24
CA HIS A 353 3.15 17.08 -6.67
C HIS A 353 4.28 17.05 -7.71
N HIS A 354 4.01 16.51 -8.91
CA HIS A 354 5.00 16.51 -9.98
C HIS A 354 5.38 17.94 -10.42
N GLN A 355 4.41 18.84 -10.50
CA GLN A 355 4.66 20.24 -10.84
C GLN A 355 5.55 20.93 -9.78
N GLN A 356 5.31 20.64 -8.48
CA GLN A 356 6.17 21.13 -7.39
C GLN A 356 7.61 20.60 -7.54
N ASP A 357 7.79 19.31 -7.81
CA ASP A 357 9.10 18.69 -8.04
C ASP A 357 9.84 19.33 -9.24
N CYS A 358 9.15 19.57 -10.35
CA CYS A 358 9.73 20.23 -11.53
C CYS A 358 10.11 21.69 -11.31
N ALA A 359 9.50 22.37 -10.33
CA ALA A 359 9.82 23.76 -10.00
C ALA A 359 11.10 23.90 -9.16
N LEU A 360 11.63 22.79 -8.61
CA LEU A 360 12.87 22.79 -7.85
C LEU A 360 14.07 23.08 -8.76
N LYS A 361 15.04 23.84 -8.25
CA LYS A 361 16.29 24.12 -8.98
C LYS A 361 17.16 22.86 -9.01
N SER A 362 17.54 22.42 -10.20
CA SER A 362 18.45 21.29 -10.42
C SER A 362 19.91 21.71 -10.58
N SER A 363 20.19 23.01 -10.75
CA SER A 363 21.54 23.58 -10.79
C SER A 363 21.60 24.94 -10.10
N ILE A 364 22.71 25.20 -9.42
CA ILE A 364 23.06 26.54 -8.93
C ILE A 364 23.85 27.18 -10.07
N THR A 365 23.19 27.97 -10.92
CA THR A 365 23.90 28.80 -11.90
C THR A 365 24.81 29.78 -11.15
N SER A 366 26.10 29.75 -11.50
CA SER A 366 27.15 30.61 -10.93
C SER A 366 27.08 32.03 -11.48
#